data_AF-A0A7X9GGZ4-F1
#
_entry.id   AF-A0A7X9GGZ4-F1
#
_cell.length_a   1.000
_cell.length_b   1.000
_cell.length_c   1.000
_cell.angle_alpha   90.00
_cell.angle_beta   90.00
_cell.angle_gamma   90.00
#
_symmetry.space_group_name_H-M   'P 1'
#
loop_
_entity.id
_entity.type
_entity.pdbx_description
1 polymer ?
#
loop_
_entity_poly.entity_id
_entity_poly.type
_entity_poly.pdbx_seq_one_letter_code
_entity_poly.pdbx_strand_id
1 'polypeptide(L)'
;MLLENTIEIVKERRSYDKSKSLLQTYSESGVYPGNDERTLFFSNPVSIKPLNDGTSWLVAYGSNEIVRLDINGQILQRFRGPLNGFDRPMDILVLDNGNLVVSEYSGDRLSLLDAKGSYIKSFGSKGRGEGQLLGPQYLAQDSQKNIYVSDFGNARISVFTQDGDFLFYFGLKSKHFSGLEAPTGIAVHEDRVYVCDAVYGSIIIFDTSGNYISHLTEKHVFENPEALWYWNEHFILADTRSIKAVSLKNGAVETLGNTGKTPGRLTSAAMDVNGNLIASDYILNEINILSTMEDLIGGLFVQVERVHAESFPKVRVEVKVENRKGDPIVGLKEVNFLFTENKRPVSDLTLVGATDNNTVADISLLIDRSLSMKAYEKDIERAVREIASSMDGGRIRIVSLGSSPVTEIQTSPENLRNFSINLLKTPYVNTIALDTGIRLAANDLINAERKRAIVLLSDTERKTGAFRNYGLTELSSYLNTNAIPFCAVSLNQGSLSPEIDYLVSNTKGLASYLYRPEGISSLYKEILSIPKGTYQFTFFSSLPTHFGQSFLPLEVETYLFNKSSRAETGYFAPLE
;
A
#
# COMPACT_ATOMS: atom_id res chain seq x y z
N MET A 1 -41.95 15.59 -21.90
CA MET A 1 -41.58 14.28 -21.33
C MET A 1 -40.60 13.65 -22.31
N LEU A 2 -39.47 13.16 -21.83
CA LEU A 2 -38.26 12.72 -22.57
C LEU A 2 -37.22 13.84 -22.82
N LEU A 3 -36.53 14.22 -21.75
CA LEU A 3 -35.13 14.66 -21.83
C LEU A 3 -34.30 13.39 -21.98
N GLU A 4 -33.75 13.18 -23.17
CA GLU A 4 -32.74 12.16 -23.42
C GLU A 4 -31.47 12.54 -22.66
N ASN A 5 -31.13 11.75 -21.64
CA ASN A 5 -29.83 11.77 -20.99
C ASN A 5 -28.75 11.45 -22.03
N THR A 6 -28.09 12.48 -22.55
CA THR A 6 -26.81 12.34 -23.23
C THR A 6 -25.76 11.98 -22.18
N ILE A 7 -25.60 10.69 -21.93
CA ILE A 7 -24.42 10.14 -21.29
C ILE A 7 -23.30 10.29 -22.31
N GLU A 8 -22.43 11.28 -22.14
CA GLU A 8 -21.15 11.32 -22.83
C GLU A 8 -20.31 10.13 -22.35
N ILE A 9 -20.40 9.03 -23.10
CA ILE A 9 -19.46 7.93 -23.01
C ILE A 9 -18.14 8.47 -23.54
N VAL A 10 -17.20 8.77 -22.63
CA VAL A 10 -15.80 9.01 -22.96
C VAL A 10 -15.28 7.77 -23.70
N LYS A 11 -15.26 7.87 -25.04
CA LYS A 11 -14.74 6.84 -25.94
C LYS A 11 -13.26 6.60 -25.66
N GLU A 12 -12.93 5.33 -25.47
CA GLU A 12 -11.60 4.73 -25.64
C GLU A 12 -10.43 5.47 -24.98
N ARG A 13 -10.29 5.29 -23.66
CA ARG A 13 -8.93 5.23 -23.10
C ARG A 13 -8.30 3.95 -23.63
N ARG A 14 -7.34 4.06 -24.56
CA ARG A 14 -6.47 2.94 -24.95
C ARG A 14 -5.95 2.31 -23.66
N SER A 15 -6.41 1.10 -23.34
CA SER A 15 -5.87 0.33 -22.22
C SER A 15 -4.41 0.05 -22.54
N TYR A 16 -3.53 0.84 -21.94
CA TYR A 16 -2.10 0.58 -22.04
C TYR A 16 -1.82 -0.68 -21.25
N ASP A 17 -1.02 -1.57 -21.84
CA ASP A 17 -0.60 -2.83 -21.25
C ASP A 17 0.14 -2.53 -19.93
N LYS A 18 -0.50 -2.83 -18.79
CA LYS A 18 0.04 -2.58 -17.44
C LYS A 18 1.23 -3.49 -17.11
N SER A 19 1.62 -4.39 -18.01
CA SER A 19 2.66 -5.41 -17.82
C SER A 19 3.99 -5.03 -18.51
N LYS A 20 4.66 -3.97 -18.06
CA LYS A 20 6.10 -3.64 -18.29
C LYS A 20 6.37 -2.24 -17.71
N SER A 21 7.40 -1.93 -16.94
CA SER A 21 8.55 -2.64 -16.38
C SER A 21 9.21 -1.66 -15.40
N LEU A 22 9.83 -2.12 -14.32
CA LEU A 22 10.73 -1.30 -13.50
C LEU A 22 11.91 -0.66 -14.29
N LEU A 23 12.11 -1.05 -15.56
CA LEU A 23 13.10 -0.50 -16.50
C LEU A 23 12.94 1.00 -16.85
N GLN A 24 12.09 1.75 -16.16
CA GLN A 24 11.99 3.20 -16.38
C GLN A 24 12.96 3.93 -15.44
N THR A 25 13.69 4.89 -16.00
CA THR A 25 14.56 5.77 -15.21
C THR A 25 13.71 6.82 -14.50
N TYR A 26 14.02 7.03 -13.22
CA TYR A 26 13.42 8.02 -12.35
C TYR A 26 14.30 9.26 -12.29
N SER A 27 13.66 10.43 -12.40
CA SER A 27 14.28 11.74 -12.35
C SER A 27 13.76 12.52 -11.15
N GLU A 28 14.61 13.36 -10.57
CA GLU A 28 14.23 14.21 -9.44
C GLU A 28 13.00 15.07 -9.78
N SER A 29 11.94 14.92 -8.98
CA SER A 29 10.67 15.63 -9.11
C SER A 29 10.42 16.61 -7.96
N GLY A 30 11.13 16.46 -6.85
CA GLY A 30 11.03 17.31 -5.68
C GLY A 30 12.01 16.91 -4.59
N VAL A 31 12.19 17.81 -3.63
CA VAL A 31 13.09 17.61 -2.48
C VAL A 31 12.42 18.17 -1.23
N TYR A 32 12.52 17.44 -0.12
CA TYR A 32 12.21 17.96 1.20
C TYR A 32 13.50 18.21 1.97
N PRO A 33 13.90 19.47 2.18
CA PRO A 33 15.10 19.77 2.95
C PRO A 33 14.85 19.52 4.44
N GLY A 34 15.87 19.02 5.14
CA GLY A 34 15.83 18.79 6.58
C GLY A 34 15.94 20.07 7.40
N ASN A 35 16.28 21.21 6.79
CA ASN A 35 16.26 22.51 7.43
C ASN A 35 15.89 23.62 6.43
N ASP A 36 15.43 24.74 6.97
CA ASP A 36 15.44 26.04 6.28
C ASP A 36 16.37 27.01 7.02
N GLU A 37 16.43 28.28 6.60
CA GLU A 37 17.29 29.30 7.21
C GLU A 37 17.05 29.52 8.73
N ARG A 38 15.89 29.11 9.26
CA ARG A 38 15.44 29.41 10.64
C ARG A 38 15.11 28.17 11.47
N THR A 39 14.83 27.04 10.83
CA THR A 39 14.18 25.88 11.45
C THR A 39 14.87 24.60 11.02
N LEU A 40 15.26 23.78 12.00
CA LEU A 40 15.67 22.39 11.76
C LEU A 40 14.44 21.49 11.79
N PHE A 41 14.08 20.91 10.65
CA PHE A 41 12.98 19.94 10.55
C PHE A 41 13.43 18.55 10.98
N PHE A 42 14.56 18.07 10.45
CA PHE A 42 15.24 16.83 10.81
C PHE A 42 16.72 16.94 10.42
N SER A 43 17.56 16.08 10.99
CA SER A 43 19.00 16.07 10.69
C SER A 43 19.49 14.66 10.32
N ASN A 44 20.25 14.58 9.23
CA ASN A 44 20.88 13.38 8.68
C ASN A 44 19.91 12.20 8.55
N PRO A 45 18.98 12.24 7.58
CA PRO A 45 18.04 11.14 7.37
C PRO A 45 18.77 9.87 6.90
N VAL A 46 18.44 8.72 7.49
CA VAL A 46 19.12 7.43 7.23
C VAL A 46 18.20 6.33 6.72
N SER A 47 16.92 6.33 7.12
CA SER A 47 15.94 5.37 6.65
C SER A 47 14.61 6.06 6.36
N ILE A 48 13.99 5.68 5.25
CA ILE A 48 12.65 6.13 4.88
C ILE A 48 11.80 4.92 4.51
N LYS A 49 10.62 4.82 5.11
CA LYS A 49 9.65 3.73 4.90
C LYS A 49 8.29 4.33 4.54
N PRO A 50 7.94 4.39 3.24
CA PRO A 50 6.62 4.80 2.79
C PRO A 50 5.53 3.85 3.30
N LEU A 51 4.33 4.41 3.52
CA LEU A 51 3.13 3.71 3.98
C LEU A 51 2.02 3.83 2.93
N ASN A 52 1.05 2.92 2.99
CA ASN A 52 -0.06 2.84 2.03
C ASN A 52 -1.05 4.01 2.12
N ASP A 53 -1.00 4.81 3.19
CA ASP A 53 -1.81 6.03 3.34
C ASP A 53 -1.15 7.28 2.73
N GLY A 54 0.00 7.12 2.05
CA GLY A 54 0.77 8.20 1.44
C GLY A 54 1.65 8.97 2.43
N THR A 55 1.70 8.56 3.70
CA THR A 55 2.69 9.06 4.67
C THR A 55 3.95 8.20 4.65
N SER A 56 5.04 8.71 5.22
CA SER A 56 6.30 7.98 5.33
C SER A 56 6.88 8.12 6.73
N TRP A 57 7.41 7.03 7.28
CA TRP A 57 8.31 7.08 8.42
C TRP A 57 9.70 7.48 7.95
N LEU A 58 10.31 8.43 8.66
CA LEU A 58 11.70 8.82 8.46
C LEU A 58 12.46 8.68 9.77
N VAL A 59 13.60 7.99 9.72
CA VAL A 59 14.56 7.93 10.81
C VAL A 59 15.61 9.02 10.61
N ALA A 60 15.68 9.97 11.54
CA ALA A 60 16.62 11.08 11.52
C ALA A 60 17.77 10.82 12.51
N TYR A 61 18.89 10.36 11.98
CA TYR A 61 20.07 9.96 12.75
C TYR A 61 20.71 11.13 13.50
N GLY A 62 20.73 12.30 12.86
CA GLY A 62 21.37 13.51 13.37
C GLY A 62 20.60 14.12 14.54
N SER A 63 19.26 14.19 14.42
CA SER A 63 18.36 14.76 15.43
C SER A 63 17.81 13.74 16.43
N ASN A 64 18.24 12.48 16.35
CA ASN A 64 17.86 11.38 17.26
C ASN A 64 16.35 11.23 17.42
N GLU A 65 15.63 11.23 16.31
CA GLU A 65 14.17 11.12 16.31
C GLU A 65 13.66 10.34 15.10
N ILE A 66 12.40 9.93 15.21
CA ILE A 66 11.62 9.38 14.10
C ILE A 66 10.53 10.40 13.80
N VAL A 67 10.34 10.73 12.52
CA VAL A 67 9.32 11.67 12.08
C VAL A 67 8.36 11.00 11.10
N ARG A 68 7.08 11.34 11.18
CA ARG A 68 6.09 10.97 10.17
C ARG A 68 5.89 12.14 9.22
N LEU A 69 6.16 11.93 7.95
CA LEU A 69 5.97 12.91 6.89
C LEU A 69 4.71 12.61 6.10
N ASP A 70 4.00 13.63 5.66
CA ASP A 70 3.01 13.49 4.60
C ASP A 70 3.63 13.62 3.21
N ILE A 71 2.80 13.46 2.17
CA ILE A 71 3.19 13.60 0.76
C ILE A 71 3.60 15.03 0.36
N ASN A 72 3.49 16.01 1.25
CA ASN A 72 3.95 17.38 1.02
C ASN A 72 5.25 17.68 1.79
N GLY A 73 5.81 16.68 2.51
CA GLY A 73 6.98 16.84 3.35
C GLY A 73 6.69 17.51 4.69
N GLN A 74 5.42 17.69 5.06
CA GLN A 74 5.04 18.23 6.36
C GLN A 74 5.17 17.14 7.45
N ILE A 75 5.78 17.52 8.57
CA ILE A 75 5.91 16.63 9.73
C ILE A 75 4.60 16.59 10.50
N LEU A 76 3.97 15.42 10.51
CA LEU A 76 2.72 15.15 11.22
C LEU A 76 2.96 14.73 12.67
N GLN A 77 4.01 13.93 12.91
CA GLN A 77 4.31 13.31 14.20
C GLN A 77 5.82 13.19 14.39
N ARG A 78 6.25 13.18 15.66
CA ARG A 78 7.64 13.01 16.06
C ARG A 78 7.75 12.10 17.27
N PHE A 79 8.71 11.20 17.26
CA PHE A 79 9.05 10.33 18.38
C PHE A 79 10.51 10.46 18.74
N ARG A 80 10.79 10.64 20.03
CA ARG A 80 12.16 10.73 20.56
C ARG A 80 12.58 9.46 21.31
N GLY A 81 11.72 8.44 21.36
CA GLY A 81 12.03 7.16 21.99
C GLY A 81 11.79 7.14 23.51
N PRO A 82 12.55 6.35 24.28
CA PRO A 82 12.39 6.25 25.73
C PRO A 82 12.76 7.57 26.45
N LEU A 83 12.61 7.63 27.78
CA LEU A 83 12.92 8.83 28.58
C LEU A 83 14.32 9.42 28.31
N ASN A 84 15.30 8.56 28.04
CA ASN A 84 16.68 8.98 27.75
C ASN A 84 16.94 9.32 26.27
N GLY A 85 15.91 9.25 25.42
CA GLY A 85 16.01 9.46 23.99
C GLY A 85 16.51 8.23 23.22
N PHE A 86 16.37 8.28 21.90
CA PHE A 86 17.11 7.40 21.00
C PHE A 86 18.60 7.75 20.99
N ASP A 87 19.45 6.76 20.78
CA ASP A 87 20.89 6.95 20.58
C ASP A 87 21.31 6.48 19.18
N ARG A 88 21.30 7.44 18.23
CA ARG A 88 21.62 7.23 16.81
C ARG A 88 20.74 6.15 16.15
N PRO A 89 19.42 6.41 16.01
CA PRO A 89 18.52 5.46 15.37
C PRO A 89 18.90 5.29 13.88
N MET A 90 18.85 4.07 13.35
CA MET A 90 19.27 3.74 11.99
C MET A 90 18.14 3.32 11.07
N ASP A 91 17.33 2.36 11.51
CA ASP A 91 16.23 1.82 10.70
C ASP A 91 14.97 1.65 11.54
N ILE A 92 13.84 1.57 10.85
CA ILE A 92 12.52 1.34 11.41
C ILE A 92 11.82 0.22 10.66
N LEU A 93 11.30 -0.75 11.41
CA LEU A 93 10.51 -1.86 10.93
C LEU A 93 9.09 -1.75 11.47
N VAL A 94 8.10 -1.74 10.59
CA VAL A 94 6.69 -1.86 10.95
C VAL A 94 6.36 -3.35 11.00
N LEU A 95 5.96 -3.84 12.18
CA LEU A 95 5.56 -5.23 12.39
C LEU A 95 4.12 -5.46 11.94
N ASP A 96 3.73 -6.71 11.68
CA ASP A 96 2.36 -7.09 11.27
C ASP A 96 1.24 -6.67 12.24
N ASN A 97 1.58 -6.52 13.53
CA ASN A 97 0.65 -6.04 14.56
C ASN A 97 0.55 -4.51 14.61
N GLY A 98 1.30 -3.80 13.76
CA GLY A 98 1.38 -2.34 13.69
C GLY A 98 2.41 -1.71 14.63
N ASN A 99 3.03 -2.48 15.53
CA ASN A 99 4.11 -1.98 16.38
C ASN A 99 5.36 -1.68 15.55
N LEU A 100 6.25 -0.87 16.11
CA LEU A 100 7.45 -0.39 15.44
C LEU A 100 8.68 -0.92 16.16
N VAL A 101 9.68 -1.41 15.42
CA VAL A 101 11.00 -1.75 15.97
C VAL A 101 12.02 -0.81 15.36
N VAL A 102 12.86 -0.23 16.22
CA VAL A 102 13.86 0.77 15.85
C VAL A 102 15.22 0.25 16.24
N SER A 103 16.17 0.24 15.31
CA SER A 103 17.57 -0.07 15.61
C SER A 103 18.30 1.18 16.09
N GLU A 104 19.04 1.06 17.18
CA GLU A 104 19.83 2.15 17.75
C GLU A 104 21.30 1.83 17.66
N TYR A 105 21.99 2.45 16.70
CA TYR A 105 23.37 2.13 16.35
C TYR A 105 24.34 2.40 17.49
N SER A 106 24.27 3.58 18.10
CA SER A 106 25.14 3.90 19.23
C SER A 106 24.62 3.35 20.56
N GLY A 107 23.30 3.16 20.65
CA GLY A 107 22.65 2.54 21.80
C GLY A 107 22.87 1.03 21.93
N ASP A 108 23.43 0.37 20.90
CA ASP A 108 23.68 -1.08 20.84
C ASP A 108 22.44 -1.92 21.23
N ARG A 109 21.24 -1.48 20.82
CA ARG A 109 19.95 -2.06 21.20
C ARG A 109 18.88 -1.87 20.12
N LEU A 110 17.75 -2.53 20.32
CA LEU A 110 16.51 -2.39 19.56
C LEU A 110 15.42 -1.85 20.48
N SER A 111 14.66 -0.86 20.02
CA SER A 111 13.52 -0.27 20.75
C SER A 111 12.21 -0.70 20.11
N LEU A 112 11.31 -1.29 20.90
CA LEU A 112 9.94 -1.62 20.53
C LEU A 112 9.00 -0.49 20.94
N LEU A 113 8.24 0.02 19.98
CA LEU A 113 7.20 1.04 20.17
C LEU A 113 5.84 0.47 19.76
N ASP A 114 4.76 1.04 20.29
CA ASP A 114 3.42 0.78 19.76
C ASP A 114 3.21 1.48 18.41
N ALA A 115 2.08 1.20 17.75
CA ALA A 115 1.69 1.83 16.48
C ALA A 115 1.54 3.37 16.54
N LYS A 116 1.45 3.94 17.76
CA LYS A 116 1.37 5.39 18.00
C LYS A 116 2.74 5.99 18.36
N GLY A 117 3.81 5.19 18.34
CA GLY A 117 5.18 5.58 18.66
C GLY A 117 5.50 5.67 20.16
N SER A 118 4.61 5.19 21.04
CA SER A 118 4.90 5.11 22.47
C SER A 118 5.89 3.99 22.74
N TYR A 119 6.94 4.27 23.50
CA TYR A 119 7.93 3.27 23.88
C TYR A 119 7.30 2.17 24.76
N ILE A 120 7.54 0.91 24.39
CA ILE A 120 7.10 -0.28 25.12
C ILE A 120 8.28 -0.84 25.93
N LYS A 121 9.35 -1.25 25.23
CA LYS A 121 10.55 -1.84 25.82
C LYS A 121 11.72 -1.81 24.85
N SER A 122 12.91 -2.13 25.32
CA SER A 122 14.09 -2.36 24.49
C SER A 122 14.61 -3.77 24.70
N PHE A 123 15.23 -4.33 23.67
CA PHE A 123 15.89 -5.63 23.72
C PHE A 123 17.17 -5.60 22.89
N GLY A 124 18.00 -6.63 23.05
CA GLY A 124 19.41 -6.52 22.71
C GLY A 124 20.19 -5.76 23.79
N SER A 125 21.48 -6.07 23.94
CA SER A 125 22.37 -5.34 24.83
C SER A 125 23.76 -5.25 24.25
N LYS A 126 24.56 -4.26 24.66
CA LYS A 126 25.92 -4.10 24.14
C LYS A 126 26.79 -5.33 24.34
N GLY A 127 27.40 -5.81 23.26
CA GLY A 127 28.44 -6.84 23.31
C GLY A 127 28.48 -7.75 22.09
N ARG A 128 29.04 -8.95 22.28
CA ARG A 128 29.28 -9.94 21.19
C ARG A 128 28.66 -11.32 21.43
N GLY A 129 28.13 -11.56 22.63
CA GLY A 129 27.47 -12.81 23.02
C GLY A 129 26.07 -12.98 22.43
N GLU A 130 25.36 -13.99 22.92
CA GLU A 130 23.96 -14.26 22.58
C GLU A 130 23.05 -13.10 23.03
N GLY A 131 22.15 -12.68 22.15
CA GLY A 131 21.28 -11.52 22.38
C GLY A 131 22.01 -10.18 22.53
N GLN A 132 23.33 -10.13 22.32
CA GLN A 132 24.10 -8.89 22.35
C GLN A 132 24.28 -8.32 20.94
N LEU A 133 24.33 -7.00 20.83
CA LEU A 133 24.44 -6.25 19.58
C LEU A 133 25.61 -5.28 19.67
N LEU A 134 26.17 -4.94 18.51
CA LEU A 134 27.15 -3.88 18.35
C LEU A 134 26.87 -3.12 17.05
N GLY A 135 26.38 -1.89 17.15
CA GLY A 135 26.03 -1.09 15.98
C GLY A 135 24.94 -1.71 15.09
N PRO A 136 23.77 -2.15 15.61
CA PRO A 136 22.71 -2.69 14.77
C PRO A 136 22.25 -1.65 13.74
N GLN A 137 22.06 -2.07 12.49
CA GLN A 137 21.70 -1.17 11.38
C GLN A 137 20.29 -1.43 10.85
N TYR A 138 20.12 -2.41 9.96
CA TYR A 138 18.86 -2.63 9.23
C TYR A 138 18.08 -3.81 9.78
N LEU A 139 16.76 -3.77 9.58
CA LEU A 139 15.80 -4.69 10.17
C LEU A 139 14.90 -5.33 9.09
N ALA A 140 14.58 -6.61 9.26
CA ALA A 140 13.57 -7.31 8.45
C ALA A 140 12.74 -8.28 9.32
N GLN A 141 11.54 -8.65 8.86
CA GLN A 141 10.67 -9.62 9.52
C GLN A 141 10.37 -10.80 8.59
N ASP A 142 10.37 -12.04 9.09
CA ASP A 142 9.88 -13.20 8.35
C ASP A 142 8.38 -13.48 8.61
N SER A 143 7.82 -14.43 7.85
CA SER A 143 6.42 -14.89 7.97
C SER A 143 6.09 -15.51 9.34
N GLN A 144 7.11 -15.93 10.09
CA GLN A 144 6.99 -16.44 11.46
C GLN A 144 7.13 -15.34 12.51
N LYS A 145 7.20 -14.07 12.07
CA LYS A 145 7.30 -12.86 12.88
C LYS A 145 8.64 -12.69 13.59
N ASN A 146 9.68 -13.42 13.19
CA ASN A 146 11.03 -13.24 13.70
C ASN A 146 11.66 -11.99 13.08
N ILE A 147 12.40 -11.25 13.89
CA ILE A 147 13.08 -10.02 13.52
C ILE A 147 14.56 -10.33 13.27
N TYR A 148 15.03 -10.05 12.05
CA TYR A 148 16.41 -10.19 11.62
C TYR A 148 17.09 -8.83 11.64
N VAL A 149 18.29 -8.78 12.21
CA VAL A 149 19.04 -7.55 12.44
C VAL A 149 20.43 -7.68 11.85
N SER A 150 20.81 -6.73 11.00
CA SER A 150 22.20 -6.56 10.58
C SER A 150 23.02 -6.00 11.75
N ASP A 151 23.68 -6.92 12.48
CA ASP A 151 24.54 -6.63 13.63
C ASP A 151 25.93 -6.27 13.11
N PHE A 152 26.02 -5.07 12.53
CA PHE A 152 27.16 -4.59 11.72
C PHE A 152 28.50 -4.74 12.44
N GLY A 153 28.60 -4.30 13.70
CA GLY A 153 29.84 -4.34 14.47
C GLY A 153 30.29 -5.75 14.86
N ASN A 154 29.38 -6.72 14.84
CA ASN A 154 29.70 -8.14 15.06
C ASN A 154 29.83 -8.93 13.75
N ALA A 155 29.65 -8.30 12.59
CA ALA A 155 29.72 -8.91 11.27
C ALA A 155 28.86 -10.19 11.16
N ARG A 156 27.60 -10.08 11.61
CA ARG A 156 26.64 -11.19 11.64
C ARG A 156 25.21 -10.69 11.46
N ILE A 157 24.28 -11.61 11.29
CA ILE A 157 22.85 -11.36 11.42
C ILE A 157 22.36 -11.96 12.73
N SER A 158 21.70 -11.15 13.56
CA SER A 158 21.10 -11.58 14.82
C SER A 158 19.58 -11.69 14.67
N VAL A 159 18.98 -12.73 15.23
CA VAL A 159 17.56 -13.05 15.08
C VAL A 159 16.86 -13.04 16.44
N PHE A 160 15.72 -12.37 16.50
CA PHE A 160 14.88 -12.25 17.69
C PHE A 160 13.43 -12.65 17.39
N THR A 161 12.67 -13.05 18.40
CA THR A 161 11.21 -13.15 18.30
C THR A 161 10.61 -11.76 18.14
N GLN A 162 9.34 -11.68 17.74
CA GLN A 162 8.58 -10.42 17.73
C GLN A 162 8.55 -9.73 19.11
N ASP A 163 8.62 -10.53 20.19
CA ASP A 163 8.65 -10.06 21.57
C ASP A 163 10.06 -9.67 22.04
N GLY A 164 11.09 -9.84 21.20
CA GLY A 164 12.45 -9.42 21.50
C GLY A 164 13.30 -10.44 22.25
N ASP A 165 12.86 -11.70 22.33
CA ASP A 165 13.70 -12.79 22.84
C ASP A 165 14.72 -13.20 21.78
N PHE A 166 15.97 -13.37 22.17
CA PHE A 166 17.00 -13.81 21.24
C PHE A 166 16.79 -15.27 20.83
N LEU A 167 16.92 -15.55 19.53
CA LEU A 167 16.80 -16.88 18.96
C LEU A 167 18.16 -17.46 18.61
N PHE A 168 18.86 -16.84 17.67
CA PHE A 168 20.19 -17.26 17.21
C PHE A 168 20.86 -16.13 16.39
N TYR A 169 22.11 -16.34 15.98
CA TYR A 169 22.77 -15.50 14.99
C TYR A 169 23.45 -16.38 13.92
N PHE A 170 23.70 -15.81 12.74
CA PHE A 170 24.39 -16.50 11.64
C PHE A 170 25.24 -15.52 10.81
N GLY A 171 25.88 -16.03 9.76
CA GLY A 171 26.76 -15.24 8.89
C GLY A 171 28.21 -15.19 9.36
N LEU A 172 28.60 -16.01 10.35
CA LEU A 172 30.00 -16.22 10.68
C LEU A 172 30.70 -17.11 9.65
N LYS A 173 32.03 -17.02 9.62
CA LYS A 173 32.88 -17.89 8.79
C LYS A 173 32.59 -19.37 9.10
N SER A 174 32.34 -20.13 8.05
CA SER A 174 32.10 -21.58 8.11
C SER A 174 32.87 -22.29 7.00
N LYS A 175 32.70 -23.62 6.87
CA LYS A 175 33.28 -24.40 5.77
C LYS A 175 32.72 -24.00 4.40
N HIS A 176 31.48 -23.51 4.37
CA HIS A 176 30.72 -23.26 3.14
C HIS A 176 30.48 -21.76 2.88
N PHE A 177 30.87 -20.89 3.80
CA PHE A 177 30.69 -19.44 3.71
C PHE A 177 31.87 -18.70 4.35
N SER A 178 32.36 -17.65 3.71
CA SER A 178 33.54 -16.90 4.15
C SER A 178 33.33 -16.06 5.42
N GLY A 179 32.07 -15.85 5.81
CA GLY A 179 31.67 -14.91 6.85
C GLY A 179 31.23 -13.59 6.23
N LEU A 180 30.32 -12.89 6.90
CA LEU A 180 30.01 -11.50 6.61
C LEU A 180 31.15 -10.62 7.15
N GLU A 181 31.32 -9.45 6.57
CA GLU A 181 32.33 -8.47 6.97
C GLU A 181 31.68 -7.13 7.34
N ALA A 182 30.70 -6.68 6.57
CA ALA A 182 29.97 -5.43 6.80
C ALA A 182 28.51 -5.57 6.36
N PRO A 183 27.68 -6.34 7.10
CA PRO A 183 26.29 -6.54 6.73
C PRO A 183 25.50 -5.23 6.88
N THR A 184 24.85 -4.80 5.81
CA THR A 184 24.04 -3.59 5.73
C THR A 184 22.58 -3.96 5.48
N GLY A 185 22.00 -3.61 4.33
CA GLY A 185 20.60 -3.84 4.02
C GLY A 185 20.20 -5.30 4.14
N ILE A 186 19.05 -5.54 4.75
CA ILE A 186 18.48 -6.88 4.93
C ILE A 186 17.03 -6.87 4.51
N ALA A 187 16.60 -7.94 3.85
CA ALA A 187 15.20 -8.17 3.50
C ALA A 187 14.87 -9.66 3.60
N VAL A 188 13.63 -9.99 3.92
CA VAL A 188 13.12 -11.36 3.91
C VAL A 188 12.03 -11.46 2.85
N HIS A 189 12.10 -12.51 2.03
CA HIS A 189 11.10 -12.80 1.01
C HIS A 189 11.06 -14.30 0.73
N GLU A 190 9.87 -14.89 0.62
CA GLU A 190 9.67 -16.33 0.35
C GLU A 190 10.59 -17.27 1.17
N ASP A 191 10.59 -17.09 2.50
CA ASP A 191 11.40 -17.88 3.45
C ASP A 191 12.92 -17.85 3.17
N ARG A 192 13.40 -16.78 2.54
CA ARG A 192 14.82 -16.50 2.33
C ARG A 192 15.20 -15.14 2.90
N VAL A 193 16.42 -15.08 3.42
CA VAL A 193 17.01 -13.86 3.97
C VAL A 193 18.07 -13.34 3.00
N TYR A 194 17.89 -12.11 2.53
CA TYR A 194 18.77 -11.43 1.61
C TYR A 194 19.55 -10.37 2.37
N VAL A 195 20.88 -10.45 2.33
CA VAL A 195 21.78 -9.58 3.10
C VAL A 195 22.76 -8.92 2.15
N CYS A 196 22.74 -7.60 2.09
CA CYS A 196 23.81 -6.82 1.49
C CYS A 196 25.03 -6.87 2.40
N ASP A 197 26.21 -7.10 1.82
CA ASP A 197 27.48 -6.89 2.49
C ASP A 197 28.25 -5.79 1.76
N ALA A 198 28.57 -4.71 2.46
CA ALA A 198 29.19 -3.52 1.87
C ALA A 198 30.65 -3.75 1.45
N VAL A 199 31.36 -4.68 2.08
CA VAL A 199 32.74 -5.01 1.70
C VAL A 199 32.76 -5.94 0.49
N TYR A 200 31.83 -6.90 0.43
CA TYR A 200 31.67 -7.76 -0.74
C TYR A 200 31.00 -7.06 -1.92
N GLY A 201 30.27 -5.97 -1.69
CA GLY A 201 29.51 -5.27 -2.72
C GLY A 201 28.53 -6.19 -3.43
N SER A 202 27.84 -7.06 -2.68
CA SER A 202 26.90 -8.06 -3.23
C SER A 202 25.74 -8.35 -2.27
N ILE A 203 24.68 -8.95 -2.80
CA ILE A 203 23.57 -9.51 -2.00
C ILE A 203 23.80 -11.02 -1.83
N ILE A 204 23.80 -11.48 -0.59
CA ILE A 204 23.96 -12.88 -0.18
C ILE A 204 22.60 -13.42 0.26
N ILE A 205 22.31 -14.67 -0.10
CA ILE A 205 21.07 -15.37 0.23
C ILE A 205 21.35 -16.42 1.30
N PHE A 206 20.53 -16.40 2.35
CA PHE A 206 20.46 -17.41 3.40
C PHE A 206 19.03 -17.99 3.48
N ASP A 207 18.88 -19.17 4.05
CA ASP A 207 17.58 -19.62 4.54
C ASP A 207 17.21 -18.95 5.88
N THR A 208 15.97 -19.10 6.33
CA THR A 208 15.51 -18.59 7.64
C THR A 208 16.19 -19.25 8.84
N SER A 209 16.93 -20.35 8.65
CA SER A 209 17.75 -20.98 9.69
C SER A 209 19.19 -20.44 9.70
N GLY A 210 19.53 -19.51 8.80
CA GLY A 210 20.85 -18.89 8.71
C GLY A 210 21.90 -19.68 7.92
N ASN A 211 21.51 -20.72 7.19
CA ASN A 211 22.42 -21.45 6.31
C ASN A 211 22.64 -20.65 5.03
N TYR A 212 23.91 -20.54 4.60
CA TYR A 212 24.26 -19.91 3.34
C TYR A 212 23.73 -20.72 2.15
N ILE A 213 23.06 -20.05 1.21
CA ILE A 213 22.54 -20.63 -0.03
C ILE A 213 23.45 -20.27 -1.20
N SER A 214 23.51 -18.98 -1.54
CA SER A 214 24.26 -18.46 -2.69
C SER A 214 24.44 -16.95 -2.62
N HIS A 215 25.15 -16.37 -3.58
CA HIS A 215 25.02 -14.94 -3.87
C HIS A 215 23.88 -14.72 -4.88
N LEU A 216 23.09 -13.65 -4.70
CA LEU A 216 22.11 -13.20 -5.69
C LEU A 216 22.81 -12.44 -6.82
N THR A 217 23.78 -11.60 -6.47
CA THR A 217 24.55 -10.79 -7.43
C THR A 217 26.02 -11.20 -7.41
N GLU A 218 26.76 -10.86 -8.47
CA GLU A 218 28.22 -10.99 -8.44
C GLU A 218 28.84 -10.09 -7.33
N LYS A 219 30.07 -10.41 -6.93
CA LYS A 219 30.83 -9.61 -5.97
C LYS A 219 31.28 -8.30 -6.61
N HIS A 220 31.33 -7.24 -5.81
CA HIS A 220 31.76 -5.88 -6.19
C HIS A 220 30.87 -5.20 -7.23
N VAL A 221 29.60 -5.59 -7.31
CA VAL A 221 28.58 -4.92 -8.14
C VAL A 221 28.09 -3.61 -7.50
N PHE A 222 28.16 -3.54 -6.17
CA PHE A 222 27.82 -2.37 -5.38
C PHE A 222 29.05 -1.73 -4.76
N GLU A 223 29.06 -0.40 -4.64
CA GLU A 223 30.17 0.36 -4.05
C GLU A 223 30.00 0.49 -2.54
N ASN A 224 28.84 0.95 -2.10
CA ASN A 224 28.46 1.08 -0.70
C ASN A 224 26.94 0.84 -0.56
N PRO A 225 26.49 -0.42 -0.65
CA PRO A 225 25.07 -0.78 -0.55
C PRO A 225 24.56 -0.54 0.87
N GLU A 226 23.43 0.15 0.99
CA GLU A 226 22.79 0.47 2.28
C GLU A 226 21.43 -0.20 2.41
N ALA A 227 20.33 0.54 2.61
CA ALA A 227 19.02 -0.08 2.85
C ALA A 227 18.54 -0.93 1.65
N LEU A 228 17.94 -2.08 1.94
CA LEU A 228 17.34 -2.98 0.96
C LEU A 228 15.81 -2.97 1.14
N TRP A 229 15.07 -2.82 0.05
CA TRP A 229 13.61 -2.76 0.09
C TRP A 229 12.98 -3.61 -1.00
N TYR A 230 12.04 -4.50 -0.66
CA TYR A 230 11.37 -5.36 -1.64
C TYR A 230 10.22 -4.63 -2.35
N TRP A 231 10.15 -4.79 -3.67
CA TRP A 231 9.06 -4.30 -4.50
C TRP A 231 8.95 -5.01 -5.83
N ASN A 232 7.79 -5.57 -6.13
CA ASN A 232 7.45 -6.16 -7.43
C ASN A 232 8.55 -7.08 -7.98
N GLU A 233 8.95 -8.11 -7.24
CA GLU A 233 10.00 -9.08 -7.64
C GLU A 233 11.41 -8.48 -7.79
N HIS A 234 11.63 -7.29 -7.25
CA HIS A 234 12.93 -6.64 -7.22
C HIS A 234 13.27 -6.15 -5.81
N PHE A 235 14.55 -6.03 -5.52
CA PHE A 235 15.02 -5.21 -4.42
C PHE A 235 15.46 -3.84 -4.92
N ILE A 236 15.00 -2.80 -4.24
CA ILE A 236 15.48 -1.44 -4.39
C ILE A 236 16.56 -1.21 -3.34
N LEU A 237 17.68 -0.64 -3.78
CA LEU A 237 18.90 -0.50 -2.99
C LEU A 237 19.48 0.90 -3.21
N ALA A 238 19.83 1.57 -2.11
CA ALA A 238 20.67 2.77 -2.17
C ALA A 238 22.15 2.35 -2.23
N ASP A 239 22.88 2.88 -3.23
CA ASP A 239 24.30 2.59 -3.45
C ASP A 239 25.04 3.89 -3.77
N THR A 240 25.63 4.48 -2.74
CA THR A 240 26.34 5.76 -2.76
C THR A 240 25.46 6.93 -3.24
N ARG A 241 25.38 7.20 -4.55
CA ARG A 241 24.57 8.28 -5.15
C ARG A 241 23.53 7.76 -6.15
N SER A 242 23.46 6.44 -6.30
CA SER A 242 22.57 5.77 -7.23
C SER A 242 21.56 4.94 -6.48
N ILE A 243 20.40 4.78 -7.08
CA ILE A 243 19.37 3.85 -6.62
C ILE A 243 19.31 2.74 -7.63
N LYS A 244 19.47 1.50 -7.18
CA LYS A 244 19.54 0.30 -8.01
C LYS A 244 18.33 -0.59 -7.75
N ALA A 245 17.84 -1.23 -8.80
CA ALA A 245 16.90 -2.34 -8.74
C ALA A 245 17.66 -3.65 -8.99
N VAL A 246 17.37 -4.68 -8.21
CA VAL A 246 17.98 -6.00 -8.32
C VAL A 246 16.87 -7.03 -8.49
N SER A 247 16.84 -7.74 -9.61
CA SER A 247 15.82 -8.77 -9.84
C SER A 247 16.04 -9.99 -8.94
N LEU A 248 14.99 -10.45 -8.24
CA LEU A 248 15.06 -11.66 -7.43
C LEU A 248 15.22 -12.93 -8.27
N LYS A 249 14.85 -12.90 -9.56
CA LYS A 249 14.85 -14.08 -10.43
C LYS A 249 16.23 -14.48 -10.91
N ASN A 250 17.07 -13.50 -11.24
CA ASN A 250 18.37 -13.73 -11.88
C ASN A 250 19.49 -12.84 -11.36
N GLY A 251 19.22 -11.97 -10.37
CA GLY A 251 20.22 -11.05 -9.82
C GLY A 251 20.64 -9.92 -10.76
N ALA A 252 19.92 -9.69 -11.86
CA ALA A 252 20.21 -8.58 -12.76
C ALA A 252 20.07 -7.24 -12.01
N VAL A 253 21.05 -6.36 -12.20
CA VAL A 253 21.13 -5.05 -11.53
C VAL A 253 20.92 -3.95 -12.56
N GLU A 254 19.99 -3.04 -12.24
CA GLU A 254 19.63 -1.90 -13.07
C GLU A 254 19.67 -0.63 -12.24
N THR A 255 20.05 0.50 -12.84
CA THR A 255 20.01 1.80 -12.15
C THR A 255 18.66 2.45 -12.39
N LEU A 256 17.88 2.64 -11.31
CA LEU A 256 16.59 3.32 -11.36
C LEU A 256 16.74 4.83 -11.39
N GLY A 257 17.68 5.39 -10.63
CA GLY A 257 17.84 6.83 -10.53
C GLY A 257 19.18 7.24 -9.95
N ASN A 258 19.56 8.50 -10.16
CA ASN A 258 20.76 9.10 -9.60
C ASN A 258 20.45 10.57 -9.29
N THR A 259 20.82 11.03 -8.10
CA THR A 259 20.61 12.43 -7.72
C THR A 259 21.64 13.36 -8.37
N GLY A 260 22.82 12.84 -8.76
CA GLY A 260 23.89 13.60 -9.40
C GLY A 260 24.55 14.66 -8.50
N LYS A 261 24.02 14.90 -7.30
CA LYS A 261 24.48 15.92 -6.36
C LYS A 261 25.80 15.51 -5.69
N THR A 262 26.69 16.48 -5.49
CA THR A 262 28.00 16.29 -4.84
C THR A 262 28.25 17.45 -3.85
N PRO A 263 28.58 17.15 -2.58
CA PRO A 263 28.61 15.81 -1.99
C PRO A 263 27.18 15.23 -1.84
N GLY A 264 27.03 13.92 -1.84
CA GLY A 264 25.72 13.26 -1.68
C GLY A 264 25.92 11.79 -1.28
N ARG A 265 25.07 11.28 -0.38
CA ARG A 265 25.08 9.88 0.07
C ARG A 265 23.67 9.43 0.38
N LEU A 266 23.12 8.62 -0.53
CA LEU A 266 21.84 7.96 -0.35
C LEU A 266 21.99 6.80 0.61
N THR A 267 21.14 6.77 1.63
CA THR A 267 21.15 5.76 2.71
C THR A 267 19.97 4.81 2.61
N SER A 268 18.83 5.28 2.12
CA SER A 268 17.63 4.48 1.91
C SER A 268 16.90 4.94 0.66
N ALA A 269 16.26 4.00 -0.04
CA ALA A 269 15.36 4.28 -1.15
C ALA A 269 14.22 3.27 -1.18
N ALA A 270 12.99 3.74 -1.38
CA ALA A 270 11.79 2.91 -1.44
C ALA A 270 10.74 3.54 -2.37
N MET A 271 9.84 2.73 -2.92
CA MET A 271 8.70 3.24 -3.67
C MET A 271 7.57 3.63 -2.72
N ASP A 272 6.93 4.76 -2.99
CA ASP A 272 5.69 5.14 -2.34
C ASP A 272 4.47 4.51 -3.02
N VAL A 273 3.31 4.66 -2.37
CA VAL A 273 2.02 4.15 -2.86
C VAL A 273 1.57 4.80 -4.18
N ASN A 274 2.12 5.97 -4.52
CA ASN A 274 1.79 6.74 -5.72
C ASN A 274 2.74 6.44 -6.90
N GLY A 275 3.71 5.54 -6.73
CA GLY A 275 4.66 5.14 -7.75
C GLY A 275 5.87 6.06 -7.88
N ASN A 276 6.17 6.90 -6.89
CA ASN A 276 7.39 7.68 -6.82
C ASN A 276 8.45 6.92 -6.03
N LEU A 277 9.72 7.13 -6.39
CA LEU A 277 10.87 6.65 -5.65
C LEU A 277 11.31 7.73 -4.66
N ILE A 278 11.30 7.41 -3.37
CA ILE A 278 11.70 8.35 -2.32
C ILE A 278 13.02 7.86 -1.71
N ALA A 279 14.00 8.75 -1.56
CA ALA A 279 15.31 8.42 -1.03
C ALA A 279 15.81 9.44 -0.01
N SER A 280 16.46 8.97 1.05
CA SER A 280 17.12 9.83 2.04
C SER A 280 18.57 10.11 1.65
N ASP A 281 18.98 11.39 1.65
CA ASP A 281 20.38 11.79 1.50
C ASP A 281 20.93 12.28 2.85
N TYR A 282 21.89 11.51 3.38
CA TYR A 282 22.49 11.76 4.67
C TYR A 282 23.35 13.03 4.68
N ILE A 283 24.13 13.28 3.62
CA ILE A 283 25.10 14.38 3.59
C ILE A 283 24.40 15.69 3.29
N LEU A 284 23.48 15.69 2.33
CA LEU A 284 22.71 16.89 1.95
C LEU A 284 21.60 17.22 2.94
N ASN A 285 21.31 16.32 3.89
CA ASN A 285 20.25 16.47 4.86
C ASN A 285 18.88 16.70 4.21
N GLU A 286 18.52 15.87 3.24
CA GLU A 286 17.29 16.03 2.46
C GLU A 286 16.66 14.69 2.09
N ILE A 287 15.39 14.73 1.69
CA ILE A 287 14.67 13.61 1.11
C ILE A 287 14.42 13.95 -0.36
N ASN A 288 14.93 13.11 -1.24
CA ASN A 288 14.76 13.22 -2.68
C ASN A 288 13.52 12.43 -3.10
N ILE A 289 12.70 13.03 -3.96
CA ILE A 289 11.55 12.40 -4.59
C ILE A 289 11.86 12.32 -6.06
N LEU A 290 11.81 11.12 -6.61
CA LEU A 290 12.05 10.86 -8.01
C LEU A 290 10.80 10.25 -8.62
N SER A 291 10.42 10.74 -9.79
CA SER A 291 9.28 10.28 -10.56
C SER A 291 9.73 9.82 -11.94
N THR A 292 8.94 8.96 -12.58
CA THR A 292 9.16 8.65 -13.99
C THR A 292 8.90 9.89 -14.86
N MET A 293 9.56 9.98 -16.02
CA MET A 293 9.32 11.07 -16.97
C MET A 293 7.85 11.12 -17.45
N GLU A 294 7.21 9.95 -17.59
CA GLU A 294 5.80 9.86 -17.95
C GLU A 294 4.90 10.52 -16.90
N ASP A 295 5.22 10.30 -15.63
CA ASP A 295 4.47 10.87 -14.51
C ASP A 295 4.82 12.35 -14.29
N LEU A 296 6.04 12.80 -14.60
CA LEU A 296 6.44 14.22 -14.54
C LEU A 296 5.71 15.07 -15.59
N ILE A 297 5.58 14.54 -16.81
CA ILE A 297 4.88 15.20 -17.93
C ILE A 297 3.35 14.99 -17.79
N GLY A 298 2.93 13.90 -17.17
CA GLY A 298 1.54 13.60 -16.87
C GLY A 298 0.98 14.53 -15.80
N GLY A 299 -0.03 15.32 -16.15
CA GLY A 299 -0.83 16.03 -15.16
C GLY A 299 -1.64 15.07 -14.27
N LEU A 300 -2.29 15.64 -13.25
CA LEU A 300 -3.28 14.91 -12.46
C LEU A 300 -4.58 14.78 -13.27
N PHE A 301 -5.42 13.81 -12.92
CA PHE A 301 -6.80 13.72 -13.39
C PHE A 301 -7.71 13.90 -12.19
N VAL A 302 -8.46 15.01 -12.17
CA VAL A 302 -9.36 15.37 -11.07
C VAL A 302 -10.78 15.27 -11.58
N GLN A 303 -11.66 14.65 -10.80
CA GLN A 303 -13.06 14.53 -11.11
C GLN A 303 -13.90 14.82 -9.86
N VAL A 304 -14.92 15.66 -9.99
CA VAL A 304 -15.93 15.81 -8.96
C VAL A 304 -16.96 14.71 -9.14
N GLU A 305 -17.00 13.77 -8.20
CA GLU A 305 -17.90 12.61 -8.24
C GLU A 305 -19.31 12.99 -7.80
N ARG A 306 -19.41 13.75 -6.69
CA ARG A 306 -20.69 14.11 -6.07
C ARG A 306 -20.62 15.47 -5.41
N VAL A 307 -21.73 16.21 -5.50
CA VAL A 307 -21.95 17.46 -4.76
C VAL A 307 -23.26 17.33 -3.99
N HIS A 308 -23.18 17.46 -2.67
CA HIS A 308 -24.31 17.41 -1.75
C HIS A 308 -24.57 18.81 -1.20
N ALA A 309 -25.68 19.42 -1.62
CA ALA A 309 -26.08 20.77 -1.22
C ALA A 309 -27.34 20.78 -0.31
N GLU A 310 -27.79 19.62 0.17
CA GLU A 310 -29.01 19.49 1.00
C GLU A 310 -29.01 20.36 2.28
N SER A 311 -27.82 20.69 2.79
CA SER A 311 -27.63 21.53 3.99
C SER A 311 -27.12 22.94 3.66
N PHE A 312 -27.52 23.48 2.50
CA PHE A 312 -27.12 24.81 2.03
C PHE A 312 -27.28 25.89 3.14
N PRO A 313 -26.33 26.82 3.33
CA PRO A 313 -25.16 27.14 2.48
C PRO A 313 -23.96 26.21 2.63
N LYS A 314 -24.01 25.21 3.52
CA LYS A 314 -22.93 24.24 3.65
C LYS A 314 -23.03 23.19 2.54
N VAL A 315 -21.98 23.11 1.73
CA VAL A 315 -21.88 22.19 0.61
C VAL A 315 -20.82 21.15 0.90
N ARG A 316 -21.09 19.90 0.55
CA ARG A 316 -20.15 18.78 0.67
C ARG A 316 -19.84 18.22 -0.70
N VAL A 317 -18.56 17.97 -0.98
CA VAL A 317 -18.10 17.53 -2.29
C VAL A 317 -17.20 16.31 -2.15
N GLU A 318 -17.35 15.34 -3.05
CA GLU A 318 -16.45 14.21 -3.22
C GLU A 318 -15.63 14.38 -4.49
N VAL A 319 -14.31 14.34 -4.34
CA VAL A 319 -13.33 14.56 -5.41
C VAL A 319 -12.47 13.31 -5.55
N LYS A 320 -12.36 12.80 -6.77
CA LYS A 320 -11.47 11.71 -7.13
C LYS A 320 -10.24 12.26 -7.85
N VAL A 321 -9.06 11.80 -7.45
CA VAL A 321 -7.77 12.19 -8.03
C VAL A 321 -7.01 10.95 -8.48
N GLU A 322 -6.62 10.92 -9.75
CA GLU A 322 -5.87 9.84 -10.38
C GLU A 322 -4.64 10.38 -11.12
N ASN A 323 -3.67 9.51 -11.39
CA ASN A 323 -2.60 9.77 -12.35
C ASN A 323 -3.07 9.43 -13.78
N ARG A 324 -2.19 9.64 -14.76
CA ARG A 324 -2.46 9.33 -16.18
C ARG A 324 -2.73 7.84 -16.45
N LYS A 325 -2.22 6.94 -15.60
CA LYS A 325 -2.42 5.48 -15.67
C LYS A 325 -3.77 5.05 -15.08
N GLY A 326 -4.53 5.98 -14.50
CA GLY A 326 -5.79 5.71 -13.79
C GLY A 326 -5.56 5.15 -12.39
N ASP A 327 -4.34 5.28 -11.86
CA ASP A 327 -4.06 4.91 -10.48
C ASP A 327 -4.46 6.06 -9.55
N PRO A 328 -5.09 5.76 -8.40
CA PRO A 328 -5.44 6.79 -7.43
C PRO A 328 -4.20 7.49 -6.87
N ILE A 329 -4.29 8.80 -6.66
CA ILE A 329 -3.31 9.55 -5.88
C ILE A 329 -3.77 9.61 -4.43
N VAL A 330 -2.93 9.11 -3.53
CA VAL A 330 -3.19 8.92 -2.11
C VAL A 330 -2.35 9.87 -1.27
N GLY A 331 -2.89 10.29 -0.11
CA GLY A 331 -2.17 11.08 0.89
C GLY A 331 -2.33 12.59 0.75
N LEU A 332 -3.09 13.07 -0.24
CA LEU A 332 -3.32 14.51 -0.43
C LEU A 332 -4.01 15.13 0.80
N LYS A 333 -3.62 16.37 1.10
CA LYS A 333 -4.15 17.19 2.19
C LYS A 333 -4.91 18.37 1.62
N GLU A 334 -5.58 19.12 2.50
CA GLU A 334 -6.34 20.31 2.12
C GLU A 334 -5.52 21.33 1.32
N VAL A 335 -4.24 21.51 1.67
CA VAL A 335 -3.29 22.40 0.97
C VAL A 335 -3.10 22.05 -0.51
N ASN A 336 -3.40 20.82 -0.90
CA ASN A 336 -3.31 20.37 -2.29
C ASN A 336 -4.51 20.79 -3.14
N PHE A 337 -5.55 21.40 -2.56
CA PHE A 337 -6.80 21.71 -3.27
C PHE A 337 -7.15 23.19 -3.19
N LEU A 338 -7.68 23.71 -4.29
CA LEU A 338 -8.30 25.03 -4.35
C LEU A 338 -9.70 24.88 -4.94
N PHE A 339 -10.71 25.29 -4.19
CA PHE A 339 -12.10 25.30 -4.63
C PHE A 339 -12.53 26.72 -4.93
N THR A 340 -13.09 26.95 -6.12
CA THR A 340 -13.57 28.27 -6.53
C THR A 340 -15.02 28.22 -7.03
N GLU A 341 -15.78 29.25 -6.67
CA GLU A 341 -17.11 29.55 -7.20
C GLU A 341 -17.01 30.86 -7.98
N ASN A 342 -17.35 30.85 -9.28
CA ASN A 342 -17.12 32.01 -10.17
C ASN A 342 -15.68 32.55 -10.09
N LYS A 343 -14.69 31.65 -10.06
CA LYS A 343 -13.25 31.96 -9.94
C LYS A 343 -12.86 32.68 -8.64
N ARG A 344 -13.72 32.67 -7.63
CA ARG A 344 -13.43 33.20 -6.28
C ARG A 344 -13.30 32.03 -5.31
N PRO A 345 -12.28 32.01 -4.43
CA PRO A 345 -12.15 30.95 -3.44
C PRO A 345 -13.41 30.82 -2.59
N VAL A 346 -13.82 29.58 -2.34
CA VAL A 346 -14.93 29.28 -1.43
C VAL A 346 -14.53 29.60 0.01
N SER A 347 -15.53 29.83 0.86
CA SER A 347 -15.30 30.12 2.29
C SER A 347 -15.22 28.84 3.11
N ASP A 348 -14.31 28.81 4.09
CA ASP A 348 -14.10 27.72 5.04
C ASP A 348 -14.00 26.33 4.38
N LEU A 349 -13.19 26.22 3.32
CA LEU A 349 -12.86 24.91 2.74
C LEU A 349 -12.22 24.04 3.81
N THR A 350 -12.79 22.85 4.02
CA THR A 350 -12.28 21.88 4.99
C THR A 350 -12.23 20.48 4.38
N LEU A 351 -11.07 19.82 4.43
CA LEU A 351 -10.94 18.40 4.13
C LEU A 351 -11.53 17.58 5.29
N VAL A 352 -12.71 17.00 5.09
CA VAL A 352 -13.41 16.15 6.07
C VAL A 352 -12.73 14.79 6.21
N GLY A 353 -12.18 14.26 5.12
CA GLY A 353 -11.39 13.04 5.16
C GLY A 353 -11.12 12.45 3.78
N ALA A 354 -10.10 11.60 3.72
CA ALA A 354 -9.80 10.75 2.58
C ALA A 354 -10.38 9.35 2.80
N THR A 355 -10.75 8.68 1.72
CA THR A 355 -11.26 7.30 1.79
C THR A 355 -10.22 6.33 2.35
N ASP A 356 -8.93 6.59 2.14
CA ASP A 356 -7.83 5.78 2.70
C ASP A 356 -7.72 5.83 4.22
N ASN A 357 -8.33 6.82 4.88
CA ASN A 357 -8.34 6.88 6.34
C ASN A 357 -9.46 6.01 6.96
N ASN A 358 -10.28 5.33 6.15
CA ASN A 358 -11.39 4.52 6.66
C ASN A 358 -10.86 3.20 7.24
N THR A 359 -11.23 2.91 8.49
CA THR A 359 -10.79 1.71 9.22
C THR A 359 -11.72 0.51 9.04
N VAL A 360 -12.83 0.70 8.34
CA VAL A 360 -13.89 -0.29 8.16
C VAL A 360 -14.21 -0.47 6.67
N ALA A 361 -14.49 -1.70 6.24
CA ALA A 361 -14.94 -1.98 4.88
C ALA A 361 -16.20 -2.86 4.80
N ASP A 362 -17.04 -2.60 3.80
CA ASP A 362 -18.15 -3.48 3.42
C ASP A 362 -17.69 -4.49 2.38
N ILE A 363 -17.94 -5.79 2.60
CA ILE A 363 -17.52 -6.87 1.69
C ILE A 363 -18.73 -7.60 1.14
N SER A 364 -18.75 -7.81 -0.18
CA SER A 364 -19.68 -8.75 -0.83
C SER A 364 -18.93 -10.00 -1.26
N LEU A 365 -19.20 -11.11 -0.59
CA LEU A 365 -18.66 -12.43 -0.91
C LEU A 365 -19.47 -13.06 -2.04
N LEU A 366 -18.84 -13.33 -3.17
CA LEU A 366 -19.40 -14.17 -4.22
C LEU A 366 -19.00 -15.61 -3.96
N ILE A 367 -19.98 -16.50 -3.76
CA ILE A 367 -19.73 -17.93 -3.58
C ILE A 367 -20.06 -18.65 -4.88
N ASP A 368 -19.05 -19.30 -5.48
CA ASP A 368 -19.24 -20.11 -6.66
C ASP A 368 -20.07 -21.37 -6.34
N ARG A 369 -21.21 -21.53 -7.05
CA ARG A 369 -22.11 -22.68 -6.96
C ARG A 369 -22.03 -23.57 -8.22
N SER A 370 -20.88 -23.65 -8.88
CA SER A 370 -20.63 -24.62 -9.95
C SER A 370 -20.48 -26.05 -9.39
N LEU A 371 -20.79 -27.08 -10.18
CA LEU A 371 -20.71 -28.47 -9.70
C LEU A 371 -19.32 -28.87 -9.16
N SER A 372 -18.23 -28.32 -9.71
CA SER A 372 -16.86 -28.56 -9.21
C SER A 372 -16.68 -28.12 -7.76
N MET A 373 -17.41 -27.07 -7.36
CA MET A 373 -17.34 -26.47 -6.02
C MET A 373 -18.00 -27.31 -4.93
N LYS A 374 -18.72 -28.38 -5.28
CA LYS A 374 -19.35 -29.27 -4.29
C LYS A 374 -18.34 -30.00 -3.41
N ALA A 375 -17.14 -30.27 -3.94
CA ALA A 375 -16.07 -30.89 -3.16
C ALA A 375 -15.48 -29.95 -2.09
N TYR A 376 -15.67 -28.64 -2.25
CA TYR A 376 -15.01 -27.60 -1.44
C TYR A 376 -15.96 -26.93 -0.42
N GLU A 377 -17.11 -27.54 -0.10
CA GLU A 377 -18.10 -26.96 0.83
C GLU A 377 -17.49 -26.56 2.19
N LYS A 378 -16.63 -27.41 2.75
CA LYS A 378 -15.93 -27.14 4.01
C LYS A 378 -14.92 -26.00 3.89
N ASP A 379 -14.25 -25.91 2.74
CA ASP A 379 -13.29 -24.84 2.45
C ASP A 379 -13.98 -23.49 2.32
N ILE A 380 -15.16 -23.46 1.66
CA ILE A 380 -16.00 -22.27 1.60
C ILE A 380 -16.44 -21.84 3.00
N GLU A 381 -16.94 -22.77 3.82
CA GLU A 381 -17.33 -22.45 5.21
C GLU A 381 -16.15 -21.85 5.98
N ARG A 382 -14.97 -22.46 5.89
CA ARG A 382 -13.75 -21.98 6.53
C ARG A 382 -13.39 -20.58 6.05
N ALA A 383 -13.37 -20.35 4.74
CA ALA A 383 -13.01 -19.06 4.16
C ALA A 383 -13.95 -17.94 4.63
N VAL A 384 -15.27 -18.18 4.61
CA VAL A 384 -16.27 -17.20 5.08
C VAL A 384 -16.07 -16.90 6.56
N ARG A 385 -15.84 -17.91 7.39
CA ARG A 385 -15.62 -17.72 8.84
C ARG A 385 -14.33 -16.96 9.13
N GLU A 386 -13.24 -17.26 8.42
CA GLU A 386 -11.96 -16.56 8.59
C GLU A 386 -12.06 -15.09 8.19
N ILE A 387 -12.67 -14.78 7.04
CA ILE A 387 -12.91 -13.40 6.59
C ILE A 387 -13.82 -12.66 7.57
N ALA A 388 -14.94 -13.28 7.97
CA ALA A 388 -15.86 -12.65 8.92
C ALA A 388 -15.25 -12.41 10.31
N SER A 389 -14.30 -13.26 10.71
CA SER A 389 -13.59 -13.12 12.00
C SER A 389 -12.51 -12.04 11.97
N SER A 390 -11.94 -11.74 10.80
CA SER A 390 -10.93 -10.69 10.65
C SER A 390 -11.52 -9.29 10.43
N MET A 391 -12.81 -9.19 10.13
CA MET A 391 -13.50 -7.91 9.98
C MET A 391 -13.76 -7.26 11.35
N ASP A 392 -13.13 -6.10 11.58
CA ASP A 392 -13.30 -5.27 12.79
C ASP A 392 -14.54 -4.35 12.74
N GLY A 393 -15.37 -4.47 11.68
CA GLY A 393 -16.60 -3.69 11.51
C GLY A 393 -17.23 -3.87 10.12
N GLY A 394 -18.20 -3.03 9.79
CA GLY A 394 -18.81 -2.97 8.45
C GLY A 394 -19.89 -4.02 8.25
N ARG A 395 -20.30 -4.22 7.00
CA ARG A 395 -21.30 -5.22 6.60
C ARG A 395 -20.68 -6.25 5.67
N ILE A 396 -21.13 -7.48 5.83
CA ILE A 396 -20.77 -8.59 4.97
C ILE A 396 -22.03 -9.15 4.30
N ARG A 397 -21.91 -9.40 3.00
CA ARG A 397 -22.98 -9.96 2.18
C ARG A 397 -22.50 -11.23 1.51
N ILE A 398 -23.41 -12.18 1.31
CA ILE A 398 -23.15 -13.38 0.52
C ILE A 398 -24.09 -13.37 -0.68
N VAL A 399 -23.49 -13.40 -1.87
CA VAL A 399 -24.15 -13.60 -3.15
C VAL A 399 -23.76 -14.96 -3.69
N SER A 400 -24.74 -15.83 -3.88
CA SER A 400 -24.51 -17.18 -4.39
C SER A 400 -24.61 -17.19 -5.91
N LEU A 401 -23.56 -17.66 -6.59
CA LEU A 401 -23.44 -17.67 -8.04
C LEU A 401 -24.06 -18.93 -8.65
N GLY A 402 -25.39 -18.97 -8.74
CA GLY A 402 -26.11 -19.99 -9.51
C GLY A 402 -26.28 -19.60 -10.99
N SER A 403 -27.22 -20.25 -11.68
CA SER A 403 -27.65 -19.82 -13.02
C SER A 403 -28.36 -18.46 -13.01
N SER A 404 -28.88 -18.06 -11.84
CA SER A 404 -29.38 -16.72 -11.56
C SER A 404 -28.86 -16.33 -10.17
N PRO A 405 -27.87 -15.44 -10.07
CA PRO A 405 -27.25 -15.08 -8.80
C PRO A 405 -28.22 -14.35 -7.89
N VAL A 406 -28.13 -14.61 -6.58
CA VAL A 406 -29.00 -14.02 -5.56
C VAL A 406 -28.19 -13.64 -4.33
N THR A 407 -28.50 -12.47 -3.76
CA THR A 407 -28.02 -12.09 -2.42
C THR A 407 -28.77 -12.91 -1.37
N GLU A 408 -28.11 -13.87 -0.74
CA GLU A 408 -28.73 -14.81 0.19
C GLU A 408 -28.63 -14.34 1.65
N ILE A 409 -27.54 -13.65 1.99
CA ILE A 409 -27.30 -13.15 3.35
C ILE A 409 -26.77 -11.72 3.29
N GLN A 410 -27.27 -10.86 4.19
CA GLN A 410 -26.76 -9.53 4.45
C GLN A 410 -26.79 -9.28 5.96
N THR A 411 -25.62 -9.13 6.58
CA THR A 411 -25.53 -9.05 8.05
C THR A 411 -24.21 -8.41 8.51
N SER A 412 -24.03 -8.27 9.82
CA SER A 412 -22.74 -7.93 10.43
C SER A 412 -21.79 -9.13 10.44
N PRO A 413 -20.46 -8.92 10.37
CA PRO A 413 -19.48 -10.00 10.35
C PRO A 413 -19.58 -11.00 11.52
N GLU A 414 -19.97 -10.52 12.70
CA GLU A 414 -20.14 -11.35 13.90
C GLU A 414 -21.11 -12.52 13.68
N ASN A 415 -22.17 -12.31 12.89
CA ASN A 415 -23.19 -13.30 12.61
C ASN A 415 -22.72 -14.39 11.62
N LEU A 416 -21.59 -14.18 10.92
CA LEU A 416 -21.02 -15.16 9.99
C LEU A 416 -19.83 -15.94 10.55
N ARG A 417 -19.42 -15.70 11.80
CA ARG A 417 -18.35 -16.47 12.46
C ARG A 417 -18.66 -17.97 12.60
N ASN A 418 -19.94 -18.32 12.62
CA ASN A 418 -20.44 -19.71 12.63
C ASN A 418 -21.16 -20.09 11.33
N PHE A 419 -20.83 -19.43 10.20
CA PHE A 419 -21.49 -19.67 8.92
C PHE A 419 -21.44 -21.15 8.50
N SER A 420 -22.55 -21.67 7.96
CA SER A 420 -22.60 -22.99 7.32
C SER A 420 -23.16 -22.87 5.92
N ILE A 421 -22.61 -23.66 5.00
CA ILE A 421 -23.01 -23.70 3.59
C ILE A 421 -24.48 -24.11 3.41
N ASN A 422 -25.04 -24.84 4.36
CA ASN A 422 -26.45 -25.27 4.36
C ASN A 422 -27.44 -24.10 4.48
N LEU A 423 -26.98 -22.91 4.88
CA LEU A 423 -27.79 -21.69 4.86
C LEU A 423 -28.05 -21.19 3.43
N LEU A 424 -27.22 -21.60 2.47
CA LEU A 424 -27.33 -21.21 1.07
C LEU A 424 -28.42 -22.03 0.39
N LYS A 425 -29.38 -21.36 -0.25
CA LYS A 425 -30.52 -21.99 -0.94
C LYS A 425 -30.21 -22.28 -2.40
N THR A 426 -29.25 -21.57 -2.98
CA THR A 426 -28.86 -21.67 -4.38
C THR A 426 -28.24 -23.04 -4.66
N PRO A 427 -28.84 -23.85 -5.56
CA PRO A 427 -28.33 -25.17 -5.87
C PRO A 427 -27.04 -25.09 -6.70
N TYR A 428 -26.30 -26.20 -6.73
CA TYR A 428 -25.15 -26.32 -7.62
C TYR A 428 -25.57 -26.52 -9.07
N VAL A 429 -24.89 -25.84 -10.00
CA VAL A 429 -25.24 -25.81 -11.43
C VAL A 429 -24.02 -26.09 -12.34
N ASN A 430 -24.27 -26.52 -13.58
CA ASN A 430 -23.20 -26.70 -14.57
C ASN A 430 -22.59 -25.38 -15.05
N THR A 431 -23.41 -24.33 -15.15
CA THR A 431 -22.95 -23.02 -15.58
C THR A 431 -23.53 -21.95 -14.68
N ILE A 432 -22.62 -21.21 -14.05
CA ILE A 432 -22.91 -20.06 -13.19
C ILE A 432 -23.00 -18.79 -14.05
N ALA A 433 -23.64 -17.74 -13.54
CA ALA A 433 -23.63 -16.42 -14.16
C ALA A 433 -22.78 -15.45 -13.32
N LEU A 434 -21.46 -15.50 -13.49
CA LEU A 434 -20.51 -14.73 -12.69
C LEU A 434 -20.64 -13.21 -12.97
N ASP A 435 -20.83 -12.84 -14.23
CA ASP A 435 -21.02 -11.45 -14.66
C ASP A 435 -22.18 -10.71 -13.95
N THR A 436 -23.35 -11.32 -13.93
CA THR A 436 -24.55 -10.77 -13.27
C THR A 436 -24.39 -10.79 -11.76
N GLY A 437 -23.70 -11.78 -11.20
CA GLY A 437 -23.38 -11.85 -9.78
C GLY A 437 -22.44 -10.73 -9.34
N ILE A 438 -21.41 -10.43 -10.14
CA ILE A 438 -20.52 -9.28 -9.93
C ILE A 438 -21.32 -7.98 -9.96
N ARG A 439 -22.19 -7.80 -10.95
CA ARG A 439 -23.01 -6.58 -11.06
C ARG A 439 -23.99 -6.42 -9.89
N LEU A 440 -24.60 -7.52 -9.45
CA LEU A 440 -25.47 -7.55 -8.27
C LEU A 440 -24.70 -7.13 -7.00
N ALA A 441 -23.56 -7.77 -6.75
CA ALA A 441 -22.71 -7.45 -5.60
C ALA A 441 -22.20 -6.01 -5.62
N ALA A 442 -21.84 -5.50 -6.81
CA ALA A 442 -21.38 -4.14 -6.98
C ALA A 442 -22.48 -3.10 -6.73
N ASN A 443 -23.70 -3.33 -7.24
CA ASN A 443 -24.86 -2.46 -6.99
C ASN A 443 -25.12 -2.29 -5.50
N ASP A 444 -25.10 -3.39 -4.74
CA ASP A 444 -25.31 -3.38 -3.29
C ASP A 444 -24.21 -2.60 -2.55
N LEU A 445 -23.01 -2.55 -3.13
CA LEU A 445 -21.86 -1.85 -2.58
C LEU A 445 -21.81 -0.36 -2.94
N ILE A 446 -22.60 0.15 -3.90
CA ILE A 446 -22.56 1.57 -4.30
C ILE A 446 -22.87 2.52 -3.14
N ASN A 447 -23.79 2.11 -2.25
CA ASN A 447 -24.21 2.87 -1.07
C ASN A 447 -23.57 2.33 0.22
N ALA A 448 -22.51 1.55 0.10
CA ALA A 448 -21.78 0.98 1.22
C ALA A 448 -20.75 1.95 1.80
N GLU A 449 -20.02 1.45 2.81
CA GLU A 449 -18.84 2.12 3.34
C GLU A 449 -17.82 2.46 2.24
N ARG A 450 -16.98 3.45 2.51
CA ARG A 450 -16.05 4.01 1.52
C ARG A 450 -15.00 2.99 1.08
N LYS A 451 -14.51 2.19 2.03
CA LYS A 451 -13.76 0.97 1.72
C LYS A 451 -14.78 -0.14 1.50
N ARG A 452 -14.65 -0.79 0.35
CA ARG A 452 -15.58 -1.81 -0.14
C ARG A 452 -14.86 -2.71 -1.11
N ALA A 453 -15.22 -3.98 -1.15
CA ALA A 453 -14.64 -4.95 -2.07
C ALA A 453 -15.61 -6.08 -2.40
N ILE A 454 -15.45 -6.64 -3.57
CA ILE A 454 -16.03 -7.94 -3.92
C ILE A 454 -14.96 -8.99 -3.69
N VAL A 455 -15.31 -10.10 -3.06
CA VAL A 455 -14.39 -11.23 -2.84
C VAL A 455 -15.03 -12.49 -3.40
N LEU A 456 -14.44 -13.07 -4.44
CA LEU A 456 -14.87 -14.32 -5.05
C LEU A 456 -14.23 -15.52 -4.35
N LEU A 457 -15.03 -16.49 -3.91
CA LEU A 457 -14.58 -17.80 -3.46
C LEU A 457 -14.84 -18.82 -4.56
N SER A 458 -13.78 -19.32 -5.20
CA SER A 458 -13.85 -20.22 -6.36
C SER A 458 -12.64 -21.13 -6.42
N ASP A 459 -12.75 -22.24 -7.16
CA ASP A 459 -11.58 -22.97 -7.66
C ASP A 459 -10.89 -22.17 -8.79
N THR A 460 -9.76 -22.69 -9.26
CA THR A 460 -8.98 -22.15 -10.38
C THR A 460 -9.50 -22.60 -11.76
N GLU A 461 -10.58 -23.38 -11.82
CA GLU A 461 -11.11 -23.89 -13.08
C GLU A 461 -11.76 -22.78 -13.91
N ARG A 462 -11.64 -22.88 -15.24
CA ARG A 462 -12.24 -21.91 -16.14
C ARG A 462 -13.77 -22.07 -16.17
N LYS A 463 -14.48 -21.02 -15.73
CA LYS A 463 -15.96 -20.98 -15.68
C LYS A 463 -16.54 -20.68 -17.06
N THR A 464 -16.69 -21.72 -17.88
CA THR A 464 -17.12 -21.60 -19.27
C THR A 464 -18.56 -21.07 -19.35
N GLY A 465 -18.76 -20.00 -20.11
CA GLY A 465 -20.08 -19.37 -20.26
C GLY A 465 -20.54 -18.62 -19.01
N ALA A 466 -19.64 -18.21 -18.11
CA ALA A 466 -19.97 -17.43 -16.92
C ALA A 466 -20.10 -15.91 -17.17
N PHE A 467 -19.66 -15.43 -18.34
CA PHE A 467 -19.77 -14.04 -18.79
C PHE A 467 -20.61 -13.97 -20.08
N ARG A 468 -21.94 -13.85 -19.94
CA ARG A 468 -22.91 -13.90 -21.05
C ARG A 468 -23.51 -12.54 -21.37
N ASN A 469 -23.84 -11.79 -20.33
CA ASN A 469 -24.58 -10.53 -20.38
C ASN A 469 -23.63 -9.34 -20.32
N TYR A 470 -22.55 -9.42 -19.55
CA TYR A 470 -21.57 -8.33 -19.39
C TYR A 470 -20.16 -8.82 -19.67
N GLY A 471 -19.44 -8.05 -20.49
CA GLY A 471 -18.04 -8.32 -20.82
C GLY A 471 -17.08 -7.94 -19.70
N LEU A 472 -15.88 -8.51 -19.70
CA LEU A 472 -14.86 -8.26 -18.68
C LEU A 472 -14.48 -6.77 -18.59
N THR A 473 -14.31 -6.10 -19.73
CA THR A 473 -13.95 -4.67 -19.79
C THR A 473 -15.07 -3.77 -19.28
N GLU A 474 -16.34 -4.14 -19.51
CA GLU A 474 -17.49 -3.41 -18.96
C GLU A 474 -17.53 -3.55 -17.43
N LEU A 475 -17.39 -4.78 -16.93
CA LEU A 475 -17.38 -5.05 -15.49
C LEU A 475 -16.21 -4.35 -14.80
N SER A 476 -14.99 -4.45 -15.34
CA SER A 476 -13.82 -3.79 -14.76
C SER A 476 -13.98 -2.28 -14.75
N SER A 477 -14.52 -1.68 -15.82
CA SER A 477 -14.77 -0.24 -15.88
C SER A 477 -15.81 0.17 -14.85
N TYR A 478 -16.93 -0.56 -14.77
CA TYR A 478 -17.99 -0.30 -13.80
C TYR A 478 -17.51 -0.38 -12.35
N LEU A 479 -16.70 -1.40 -12.03
CA LEU A 479 -16.08 -1.55 -10.71
C LEU A 479 -15.10 -0.41 -10.40
N ASN A 480 -14.25 -0.01 -11.35
CA ASN A 480 -13.29 1.08 -11.19
C ASN A 480 -13.97 2.45 -11.02
N THR A 481 -15.03 2.74 -11.78
CA THR A 481 -15.84 3.95 -11.61
C THR A 481 -16.39 4.03 -10.20
N ASN A 482 -16.82 2.90 -9.63
CA ASN A 482 -17.34 2.85 -8.26
C ASN A 482 -16.24 2.56 -7.21
N ALA A 483 -14.96 2.56 -7.56
CA ALA A 483 -13.85 2.25 -6.64
C ALA A 483 -14.08 0.94 -5.83
N ILE A 484 -14.53 -0.12 -6.51
CA ILE A 484 -14.77 -1.46 -5.95
C ILE A 484 -13.70 -2.42 -6.47
N PRO A 485 -12.65 -2.73 -5.70
CA PRO A 485 -11.72 -3.80 -6.04
C PRO A 485 -12.42 -5.16 -6.07
N PHE A 486 -12.05 -5.98 -7.06
CA PHE A 486 -12.48 -7.37 -7.20
C PHE A 486 -11.37 -8.31 -6.77
N CYS A 487 -11.52 -8.96 -5.63
CA CYS A 487 -10.57 -9.91 -5.07
C CYS A 487 -11.02 -11.36 -5.32
N ALA A 488 -10.09 -12.29 -5.35
CA ALA A 488 -10.36 -13.71 -5.52
C ALA A 488 -9.58 -14.55 -4.50
N VAL A 489 -10.26 -15.50 -3.88
CA VAL A 489 -9.69 -16.53 -3.01
C VAL A 489 -9.84 -17.88 -3.71
N SER A 490 -8.71 -18.49 -4.09
CA SER A 490 -8.68 -19.82 -4.68
C SER A 490 -8.76 -20.91 -3.61
N LEU A 491 -9.60 -21.91 -3.85
CA LEU A 491 -9.78 -23.06 -2.93
C LEU A 491 -8.86 -24.25 -3.25
N ASN A 492 -8.18 -24.22 -4.40
CA ASN A 492 -7.20 -25.22 -4.82
C ASN A 492 -5.92 -24.55 -5.34
N GLN A 493 -4.82 -25.31 -5.37
CA GLN A 493 -3.54 -24.82 -5.91
C GLN A 493 -3.64 -24.63 -7.43
N GLY A 494 -3.14 -23.49 -7.91
CA GLY A 494 -3.09 -23.17 -9.33
C GLY A 494 -3.19 -21.67 -9.58
N SER A 495 -2.94 -21.26 -10.81
CA SER A 495 -3.20 -19.89 -11.27
C SER A 495 -4.70 -19.66 -11.43
N LEU A 496 -5.17 -18.44 -11.15
CA LEU A 496 -6.54 -18.03 -11.45
C LEU A 496 -6.84 -18.22 -12.94
N SER A 497 -8.13 -18.42 -13.28
CA SER A 497 -8.54 -18.40 -14.68
C SER A 497 -8.28 -17.02 -15.30
N PRO A 498 -7.93 -16.92 -16.59
CA PRO A 498 -7.56 -15.66 -17.23
C PRO A 498 -8.62 -14.56 -17.07
N GLU A 499 -9.91 -14.92 -17.06
CA GLU A 499 -11.01 -13.98 -16.87
C GLU A 499 -11.05 -13.38 -15.46
N ILE A 500 -10.82 -14.21 -14.43
CA ILE A 500 -10.77 -13.77 -13.04
C ILE A 500 -9.51 -12.94 -12.80
N ASP A 501 -8.36 -13.42 -13.29
CA ASP A 501 -7.08 -12.71 -13.19
C ASP A 501 -7.14 -11.33 -13.85
N TYR A 502 -7.80 -11.22 -15.02
CA TYR A 502 -8.07 -9.94 -15.67
C TYR A 502 -8.86 -8.99 -14.77
N LEU A 503 -9.94 -9.45 -14.13
CA LEU A 503 -10.75 -8.60 -13.25
C LEU A 503 -9.99 -8.18 -12.00
N VAL A 504 -9.27 -9.09 -11.36
CA VAL A 504 -8.43 -8.81 -10.19
C VAL A 504 -7.40 -7.74 -10.54
N SER A 505 -6.63 -7.97 -11.60
CA SER A 505 -5.56 -7.07 -12.05
C SER A 505 -6.08 -5.70 -12.49
N ASN A 506 -7.21 -5.64 -13.22
CA ASN A 506 -7.75 -4.37 -13.73
C ASN A 506 -8.50 -3.55 -12.68
N THR A 507 -8.88 -4.15 -11.54
CA THR A 507 -9.57 -3.45 -10.45
C THR A 507 -8.70 -3.25 -9.21
N LYS A 508 -7.40 -3.56 -9.30
CA LYS A 508 -6.44 -3.51 -8.18
C LYS A 508 -6.89 -4.37 -6.99
N GLY A 509 -7.60 -5.45 -7.28
CA GLY A 509 -7.99 -6.40 -6.26
C GLY A 509 -6.84 -7.34 -5.91
N LEU A 510 -7.12 -8.25 -4.99
CA LEU A 510 -6.15 -9.18 -4.45
C LEU A 510 -6.47 -10.61 -4.87
N ALA A 511 -5.44 -11.38 -5.17
CA ALA A 511 -5.54 -12.82 -5.36
C ALA A 511 -4.90 -13.52 -4.16
N SER A 512 -5.58 -14.49 -3.57
CA SER A 512 -5.07 -15.24 -2.41
C SER A 512 -5.44 -16.71 -2.52
N TYR A 513 -4.58 -17.58 -1.97
CA TYR A 513 -4.87 -18.99 -1.82
C TYR A 513 -5.32 -19.29 -0.39
N LEU A 514 -6.40 -20.06 -0.22
CA LEU A 514 -6.99 -20.35 1.10
C LEU A 514 -5.98 -20.92 2.11
N TYR A 515 -5.10 -21.80 1.63
CA TYR A 515 -4.11 -22.49 2.48
C TYR A 515 -2.71 -21.88 2.41
N ARG A 516 -2.60 -20.58 2.14
CA ARG A 516 -1.32 -19.86 2.33
C ARG A 516 -0.87 -19.96 3.81
N PRO A 517 0.44 -19.95 4.13
CA PRO A 517 0.94 -20.19 5.49
C PRO A 517 0.29 -19.31 6.57
N GLU A 518 0.00 -18.06 6.23
CA GLU A 518 -0.62 -17.07 7.12
C GLU A 518 -2.17 -17.17 7.19
N GLY A 519 -2.78 -18.06 6.42
CA GLY A 519 -4.24 -18.13 6.22
C GLY A 519 -4.79 -16.90 5.47
N ILE A 520 -6.11 -16.72 5.42
CA ILE A 520 -6.72 -15.54 4.76
C ILE A 520 -7.24 -14.49 5.74
N SER A 521 -6.90 -14.60 7.02
CA SER A 521 -7.27 -13.61 8.03
C SER A 521 -6.70 -12.22 7.75
N SER A 522 -5.56 -12.11 7.06
CA SER A 522 -4.98 -10.82 6.67
C SER A 522 -5.70 -10.16 5.48
N LEU A 523 -6.52 -10.90 4.72
CA LEU A 523 -7.18 -10.40 3.51
C LEU A 523 -8.02 -9.13 3.78
N TYR A 524 -8.70 -9.05 4.92
CA TYR A 524 -9.48 -7.86 5.29
C TYR A 524 -8.59 -6.63 5.46
N LYS A 525 -7.45 -6.77 6.15
CA LYS A 525 -6.46 -5.69 6.31
C LYS A 525 -5.83 -5.31 4.97
N GLU A 526 -5.54 -6.30 4.12
CA GLU A 526 -5.04 -6.06 2.76
C GLU A 526 -6.07 -5.28 1.93
N ILE A 527 -7.37 -5.62 1.99
CA ILE A 527 -8.46 -4.87 1.34
C ILE A 527 -8.53 -3.42 1.84
N LEU A 528 -8.43 -3.22 3.16
CA LEU A 528 -8.38 -1.88 3.74
C LEU A 528 -7.18 -1.08 3.24
N SER A 529 -6.06 -1.76 2.97
CA SER A 529 -4.84 -1.13 2.47
C SER A 529 -4.84 -0.79 0.98
N ILE A 530 -5.86 -1.23 0.21
CA ILE A 530 -5.96 -0.93 -1.23
C ILE A 530 -6.09 0.59 -1.42
N PRO A 531 -5.16 1.25 -2.14
CA PRO A 531 -5.12 2.70 -2.33
C PRO A 531 -6.41 3.28 -2.94
N LYS A 532 -6.94 4.38 -2.40
CA LYS A 532 -8.16 5.08 -2.89
C LYS A 532 -8.03 6.61 -2.84
N GLY A 533 -7.86 7.20 -4.01
CA GLY A 533 -7.68 8.65 -4.21
C GLY A 533 -8.99 9.45 -4.20
N THR A 534 -9.90 9.17 -3.26
CA THR A 534 -11.16 9.91 -3.11
C THR A 534 -11.17 10.71 -1.81
N TYR A 535 -11.45 12.01 -1.93
CA TYR A 535 -11.36 13.02 -0.90
C TYR A 535 -12.69 13.73 -0.72
N GLN A 536 -13.07 13.99 0.53
CA GLN A 536 -14.33 14.67 0.85
C GLN A 536 -14.07 16.03 1.47
N PHE A 537 -14.70 17.05 0.91
CA PHE A 537 -14.59 18.42 1.36
C PHE A 537 -15.94 18.95 1.84
N THR A 538 -15.89 19.93 2.73
CA THR A 538 -17.00 20.84 2.98
C THR A 538 -16.56 22.28 2.79
N PHE A 539 -17.45 23.14 2.34
CA PHE A 539 -17.25 24.59 2.29
C PHE A 539 -18.60 25.30 2.45
N PHE A 540 -18.56 26.62 2.63
CA PHE A 540 -19.75 27.47 2.61
C PHE A 540 -19.84 28.23 1.28
N SER A 541 -20.95 28.02 0.56
CA SER A 541 -21.25 28.78 -0.65
C SER A 541 -21.76 30.18 -0.28
N SER A 542 -21.31 31.16 -1.05
CA SER A 542 -21.76 32.56 -0.93
C SER A 542 -22.60 33.01 -2.12
N LEU A 543 -22.86 32.11 -3.07
CA LEU A 543 -23.57 32.44 -4.29
C LEU A 543 -25.08 32.58 -4.04
N PRO A 544 -25.75 33.53 -4.72
CA PRO A 544 -27.20 33.66 -4.65
C PRO A 544 -27.87 32.44 -5.29
N THR A 545 -28.74 31.78 -4.55
CA THR A 545 -29.45 30.55 -4.99
C THR A 545 -30.63 30.85 -5.90
N HIS A 546 -31.22 32.06 -5.76
CA HIS A 546 -32.52 32.41 -6.34
C HIS A 546 -33.59 31.34 -6.05
N PHE A 547 -33.80 31.01 -4.77
CA PHE A 547 -34.74 29.97 -4.31
C PHE A 547 -34.44 28.58 -4.90
N GLY A 548 -33.14 28.25 -5.05
CA GLY A 548 -32.68 26.97 -5.60
C GLY A 548 -32.78 26.84 -7.13
N GLN A 549 -33.17 27.90 -7.85
CA GLN A 549 -33.32 27.86 -9.32
C GLN A 549 -32.01 28.14 -10.07
N SER A 550 -31.00 28.71 -9.41
CA SER A 550 -29.73 29.03 -10.05
C SER A 550 -28.75 27.87 -10.01
N PHE A 551 -28.13 27.63 -11.16
CA PHE A 551 -26.98 26.73 -11.26
C PHE A 551 -25.74 27.42 -10.69
N LEU A 552 -25.14 26.82 -9.68
CA LEU A 552 -23.97 27.33 -8.98
C LEU A 552 -22.71 26.62 -9.53
N PRO A 553 -21.80 27.33 -10.23
CA PRO A 553 -20.60 26.72 -10.77
C PRO A 553 -19.59 26.41 -9.67
N LEU A 554 -18.92 25.28 -9.78
CA LEU A 554 -17.87 24.83 -8.87
C LEU A 554 -16.65 24.39 -9.69
N GLU A 555 -15.49 24.93 -9.36
CA GLU A 555 -14.21 24.55 -9.95
C GLU A 555 -13.32 23.98 -8.84
N VAL A 556 -12.64 22.87 -9.14
CA VAL A 556 -11.73 22.21 -8.20
C VAL A 556 -10.38 22.06 -8.89
N GLU A 557 -9.37 22.69 -8.32
CA GLU A 557 -7.98 22.57 -8.74
C GLU A 557 -7.22 21.72 -7.73
N THR A 558 -6.33 20.86 -8.22
CA THR A 558 -5.48 20.01 -7.38
C THR A 558 -4.03 20.14 -7.79
N TYR A 559 -3.15 20.20 -6.79
CA TYR A 559 -1.72 20.46 -6.93
C TYR A 559 -0.91 19.42 -6.14
N LEU A 560 0.09 18.82 -6.79
CA LEU A 560 1.07 17.96 -6.14
C LEU A 560 2.40 18.06 -6.87
N PHE A 561 3.47 18.44 -6.17
CA PHE A 561 4.77 18.75 -6.76
C PHE A 561 4.61 19.79 -7.90
N ASN A 562 5.18 19.50 -9.06
CA ASN A 562 5.06 20.33 -10.26
C ASN A 562 3.86 19.95 -11.14
N LYS A 563 2.90 19.19 -10.60
CA LYS A 563 1.71 18.71 -11.32
C LYS A 563 0.48 19.45 -10.81
N SER A 564 -0.40 19.80 -11.74
CA SER A 564 -1.72 20.33 -11.41
C SER A 564 -2.78 19.80 -12.36
N SER A 565 -4.04 19.94 -11.95
CA SER A 565 -5.19 19.67 -12.80
C SER A 565 -6.42 20.40 -12.26
N ARG A 566 -7.42 20.54 -13.11
CA ARG A 566 -8.65 21.28 -12.84
C ARG A 566 -9.86 20.49 -13.32
N ALA A 567 -10.89 20.44 -12.49
CA ALA A 567 -12.21 19.94 -12.80
C ALA A 567 -13.23 21.06 -12.66
N GLU A 568 -14.19 21.11 -13.57
CA GLU A 568 -15.30 22.06 -13.53
C GLU A 568 -16.62 21.30 -13.48
N THR A 569 -17.53 21.78 -12.64
CA THR A 569 -18.88 21.23 -12.47
C THR A 569 -19.81 22.33 -11.94
N GLY A 570 -20.99 21.96 -11.48
CA GLY A 570 -21.82 22.83 -10.67
C GLY A 570 -22.96 22.06 -10.02
N TYR A 571 -23.78 22.77 -9.27
CA TYR A 571 -24.84 22.18 -8.46
C TYR A 571 -25.99 23.17 -8.26
N PHE A 572 -27.12 22.66 -7.79
CA PHE A 572 -28.25 23.49 -7.37
C PHE A 572 -28.37 23.45 -5.86
N ALA A 573 -28.71 24.58 -5.25
CA ALA A 573 -29.16 24.60 -3.87
C ALA A 573 -30.58 23.99 -3.77
N PRO A 574 -31.01 23.51 -2.60
CA PRO A 574 -32.37 23.07 -2.37
C PRO A 574 -33.37 24.17 -2.74
N LEU A 575 -34.54 23.77 -3.26
CA LEU A 575 -35.65 24.69 -3.45
C LEU A 575 -36.12 25.17 -2.07
N GLU A 576 -36.18 26.48 -1.89
CA GLU A 576 -36.66 27.15 -0.66
C GLU A 576 -38.19 27.20 -0.58
#